data_AF-A0A9Q9DCR2-F1
#
_entry.id   AF-A0A9Q9DCR2-F1
#
_cell.length_a   1.000
_cell.length_b   1.000
_cell.length_c   1.000
_cell.angle_alpha   90.00
_cell.angle_beta   90.00
_cell.angle_gamma   90.00
#
_symmetry.space_group_name_H-M   'P 1'
#
loop_
_entity.id
_entity.type
_entity.pdbx_description
1 polymer ?
#
loop_
_entity_poly.entity_id
_entity_poly.type
_entity_poly.pdbx_seq_one_letter_code
_entity_poly.pdbx_strand_id
1 'polypeptide(L)'
;MRIAVGGIHTECSTYSPVLMTEEDFRVLRGQTLLDAEYFSFMKAEGVEHLPLLHARAVPGGPVSRPTYDAFKAEFLEMLRDALPIDGLYLAMHGAIKVDGMDDAEGDWISAARAVVGPNCPVAASYDLHGNVSQEIIDQLDIFAAYRTAPHIDTPETMTRAWSMLVSALRDGTRPGIAWAPVPVLLPGECTSTEDEPAKSLYVQLPEIDKRPGVLDANLMVGYVWADEPRATACAVVTATDRAAAKRAAEEIAAGYWSERRNFRFGPVTGPLNEMLDIAERATTTPIILADSGDNPTGGGVGDRADVLKALLARGWRGALIAGITDLPAVEACFAAGVGETLMLKIGGSLDPASPRAEMLAEVVTLYDPGPAKERQAVVRVGAIDVVIAARRRPYHNIEDFRRLGLDPEAVRLLVVKSGYLSPELAPIANPNLMALTEGVVNQDIQGLTSLRRQRPAYPFDQDFSFEPVARFSARWSSGA
;
A
#
# COMPACT_ATOMS: atom_id res chain seq x y z
N MET A 1 17.51 28.02 -0.68
CA MET A 1 17.85 26.72 -0.08
C MET A 1 17.69 25.64 -1.14
N ARG A 2 18.57 24.66 -1.16
CA ARG A 2 18.61 23.57 -2.14
C ARG A 2 18.11 22.29 -1.48
N ILE A 3 16.98 21.75 -1.92
CA ILE A 3 16.40 20.53 -1.33
C ILE A 3 16.30 19.45 -2.39
N ALA A 4 16.97 18.32 -2.16
CA ALA A 4 16.86 17.14 -3.01
C ALA A 4 15.63 16.30 -2.68
N VAL A 5 15.01 15.73 -3.70
CA VAL A 5 13.75 14.96 -3.57
C VAL A 5 13.82 13.68 -4.39
N GLY A 6 13.46 12.56 -3.77
CA GLY A 6 13.28 11.29 -4.47
C GLY A 6 12.86 10.17 -3.52
N GLY A 7 13.05 8.92 -3.91
CA GLY A 7 12.74 7.76 -3.06
C GLY A 7 12.29 6.53 -3.83
N ILE A 8 11.76 5.57 -3.11
CA ILE A 8 11.20 4.34 -3.66
C ILE A 8 9.92 3.98 -2.90
N HIS A 9 8.88 3.63 -3.67
CA HIS A 9 7.53 3.50 -3.14
C HIS A 9 6.86 2.26 -3.71
N THR A 10 6.82 1.20 -2.91
CA THR A 10 5.95 0.04 -3.13
C THR A 10 5.81 -0.75 -1.82
N GLU A 11 4.85 -1.65 -1.78
CA GLU A 11 4.59 -2.58 -0.70
C GLU A 11 4.69 -4.01 -1.24
N CYS A 12 5.32 -4.90 -0.50
CA CYS A 12 5.66 -6.22 -1.01
C CYS A 12 5.19 -7.33 -0.07
N SER A 13 4.26 -8.16 -0.55
CA SER A 13 3.96 -9.43 0.09
C SER A 13 5.13 -10.39 -0.12
N THR A 14 5.75 -10.82 0.97
CA THR A 14 6.80 -11.85 0.95
C THR A 14 6.28 -13.24 0.56
N TYR A 15 4.97 -13.44 0.59
CA TYR A 15 4.32 -14.69 0.18
C TYR A 15 4.09 -14.77 -1.33
N SER A 16 4.24 -13.65 -2.05
CA SER A 16 4.11 -13.64 -3.49
C SER A 16 5.35 -14.24 -4.17
N PRO A 17 5.18 -15.23 -5.07
CA PRO A 17 6.30 -15.80 -5.82
C PRO A 17 6.73 -14.93 -7.00
N VAL A 18 5.95 -13.89 -7.34
CA VAL A 18 6.17 -13.05 -8.51
C VAL A 18 7.03 -11.86 -8.13
N LEU A 19 8.31 -11.90 -8.53
CA LEU A 19 9.22 -10.78 -8.30
C LEU A 19 8.83 -9.57 -9.14
N MET A 20 8.91 -8.40 -8.52
CA MET A 20 8.78 -7.12 -9.22
C MET A 20 10.11 -6.76 -9.87
N THR A 21 10.05 -6.32 -11.12
CA THR A 21 11.21 -5.89 -11.92
C THR A 21 11.07 -4.43 -12.32
N GLU A 22 12.07 -3.87 -13.00
CA GLU A 22 12.06 -2.46 -13.41
C GLU A 22 10.80 -2.07 -14.20
N GLU A 23 10.27 -2.99 -15.02
CA GLU A 23 9.09 -2.74 -15.86
C GLU A 23 7.79 -2.52 -15.07
N ASP A 24 7.77 -2.96 -13.81
CA ASP A 24 6.66 -2.77 -12.87
C ASP A 24 6.64 -1.36 -12.28
N PHE A 25 7.75 -0.62 -12.37
CA PHE A 25 7.87 0.71 -11.79
C PHE A 25 7.59 1.80 -12.82
N ARG A 26 6.84 2.81 -12.39
CA ARG A 26 6.90 4.14 -12.97
C ARG A 26 8.05 4.89 -12.31
N VAL A 27 9.07 5.22 -13.09
CA VAL A 27 10.24 5.95 -12.59
C VAL A 27 10.21 7.39 -13.08
N LEU A 28 10.17 8.34 -12.15
CA LEU A 28 10.16 9.78 -12.42
C LEU A 28 11.54 10.38 -12.15
N ARG A 29 11.96 11.31 -13.01
CA ARG A 29 13.26 11.98 -12.96
C ARG A 29 13.16 13.43 -13.41
N GLY A 30 14.02 14.30 -12.87
CA GLY A 30 14.14 15.68 -13.38
C GLY A 30 12.78 16.41 -13.39
N GLN A 31 12.49 17.12 -14.48
CA GLN A 31 11.24 17.86 -14.64
C GLN A 31 9.99 16.96 -14.57
N THR A 32 10.06 15.71 -15.03
CA THR A 32 8.91 14.78 -14.97
C THR A 32 8.49 14.44 -13.54
N LEU A 33 9.40 14.51 -12.58
CA LEU A 33 9.09 14.38 -11.15
C LEU A 33 8.37 15.64 -10.66
N LEU A 34 8.88 16.82 -10.99
CA LEU A 34 8.30 18.10 -10.57
C LEU A 34 6.89 18.34 -11.13
N ASP A 35 6.65 17.88 -12.37
CA ASP A 35 5.37 18.04 -13.06
C ASP A 35 4.33 16.99 -12.62
N ALA A 36 4.74 15.94 -11.89
CA ALA A 36 3.83 14.90 -11.46
C ALA A 36 2.92 15.41 -10.33
N GLU A 37 1.61 15.13 -10.46
CA GLU A 37 0.60 15.51 -9.45
C GLU A 37 0.96 15.05 -8.03
N TYR A 38 1.55 13.86 -7.91
CA TYR A 38 2.04 13.29 -6.65
C TYR A 38 3.06 14.19 -5.93
N PHE A 39 3.79 15.04 -6.65
CA PHE A 39 4.79 15.96 -6.11
C PHE A 39 4.34 17.44 -6.09
N SER A 40 3.06 17.70 -6.35
CA SER A 40 2.50 19.06 -6.41
C SER A 40 2.51 19.82 -5.06
N PHE A 41 2.78 19.11 -3.95
CA PHE A 41 2.88 19.67 -2.59
C PHE A 41 4.16 20.48 -2.34
N MET A 42 5.20 20.34 -3.17
CA MET A 42 6.54 20.92 -2.92
C MET A 42 6.60 22.46 -3.08
N LYS A 43 5.50 23.19 -2.94
CA LYS A 43 5.47 24.64 -3.16
C LYS A 43 6.09 25.37 -1.97
N ALA A 44 7.23 26.03 -2.17
CA ALA A 44 7.83 26.92 -1.18
C ALA A 44 8.72 27.99 -1.82
N GLU A 45 8.51 29.26 -1.45
CA GLU A 45 9.36 30.36 -1.92
C GLU A 45 10.82 30.21 -1.48
N GLY A 46 11.76 30.52 -2.38
CA GLY A 46 13.20 30.47 -2.11
C GLY A 46 13.78 29.06 -2.00
N VAL A 47 13.03 28.03 -2.39
CA VAL A 47 13.53 26.64 -2.52
C VAL A 47 13.89 26.34 -3.97
N GLU A 48 15.11 25.87 -4.19
CA GLU A 48 15.52 25.19 -5.41
C GLU A 48 15.26 23.69 -5.21
N HIS A 49 14.31 23.13 -5.96
CA HIS A 49 14.00 21.71 -5.93
C HIS A 49 14.97 20.95 -6.82
N LEU A 50 15.63 19.94 -6.25
CA LEU A 50 16.57 19.06 -6.95
C LEU A 50 15.92 17.68 -7.12
N PRO A 51 15.11 17.46 -8.17
CA PRO A 51 14.44 16.19 -8.42
C PRO A 51 15.44 15.11 -8.81
N LEU A 52 15.60 14.12 -7.94
CA LEU A 52 16.43 12.94 -8.18
C LEU A 52 15.59 11.87 -8.91
N LEU A 53 15.62 10.65 -8.41
CA LEU A 53 14.81 9.53 -8.86
C LEU A 53 13.70 9.24 -7.86
N HIS A 54 12.48 9.02 -8.35
CA HIS A 54 11.41 8.39 -7.59
C HIS A 54 10.81 7.22 -8.37
N ALA A 55 11.00 6.00 -7.85
CA ALA A 55 10.45 4.79 -8.44
C ALA A 55 9.20 4.34 -7.65
N ARG A 56 8.05 4.25 -8.33
CA ARG A 56 6.79 3.81 -7.73
C ARG A 56 6.14 2.68 -8.50
N ALA A 57 5.66 1.67 -7.79
CA ALA A 57 4.91 0.55 -8.36
C ALA A 57 3.68 0.22 -7.50
N VAL A 58 2.66 -0.37 -8.12
CA VAL A 58 1.54 -0.99 -7.39
C VAL A 58 2.10 -2.08 -6.48
N PRO A 59 1.63 -2.20 -5.22
CA PRO A 59 2.09 -3.22 -4.27
C PRO A 59 2.13 -4.60 -4.90
N GLY A 60 3.13 -5.46 -4.64
CA GLY A 60 3.32 -6.74 -5.32
C GLY A 60 4.11 -7.77 -4.54
N GLY A 61 4.87 -8.62 -5.23
CA GLY A 61 5.86 -9.47 -4.58
C GLY A 61 7.18 -8.73 -4.30
N PRO A 62 8.20 -9.44 -3.80
CA PRO A 62 9.49 -8.83 -3.54
C PRO A 62 10.09 -8.20 -4.79
N VAL A 63 10.74 -7.05 -4.64
CA VAL A 63 11.51 -6.42 -5.71
C VAL A 63 12.76 -7.24 -5.96
N SER A 64 13.07 -7.51 -7.24
CA SER A 64 14.29 -8.22 -7.60
C SER A 64 15.51 -7.43 -7.14
N ARG A 65 16.51 -8.14 -6.60
CA ARG A 65 17.75 -7.51 -6.11
C ARG A 65 18.43 -6.63 -7.17
N PRO A 66 18.57 -7.05 -8.45
CA PRO A 66 19.15 -6.20 -9.49
C PRO A 66 18.37 -4.90 -9.74
N THR A 67 17.03 -4.95 -9.72
CA THR A 67 16.19 -3.76 -9.89
C THR A 67 16.39 -2.77 -8.74
N TYR A 68 16.38 -3.25 -7.50
CA TYR A 68 16.62 -2.41 -6.33
C TYR A 68 18.02 -1.78 -6.38
N ASP A 69 19.06 -2.58 -6.62
CA ASP A 69 20.44 -2.11 -6.67
C ASP A 69 20.63 -1.06 -7.77
N ALA A 70 20.00 -1.23 -8.94
CA ALA A 70 20.04 -0.25 -10.03
C ALA A 70 19.38 1.09 -9.64
N PHE A 71 18.16 1.06 -9.10
CA PHE A 71 17.48 2.29 -8.65
C PHE A 71 18.23 2.99 -7.53
N LYS A 72 18.78 2.23 -6.58
CA LYS A 72 19.56 2.78 -5.47
C LYS A 72 20.86 3.40 -5.97
N ALA A 73 21.59 2.72 -6.85
CA ALA A 73 22.83 3.24 -7.42
C ALA A 73 22.59 4.56 -8.16
N GLU A 74 21.57 4.61 -9.01
CA GLU A 74 21.19 5.81 -9.76
C GLU A 74 20.77 6.94 -8.81
N PHE A 75 19.89 6.68 -7.84
CA PHE A 75 19.48 7.68 -6.86
C PHE A 75 20.67 8.28 -6.11
N LEU A 76 21.62 7.45 -5.66
CA LEU A 76 22.80 7.90 -4.93
C LEU A 76 23.80 8.65 -5.81
N GLU A 77 23.92 8.30 -7.09
CA GLU A 77 24.73 9.06 -8.07
C GLU A 77 24.16 10.46 -8.26
N MET A 78 22.86 10.56 -8.56
CA MET A 78 22.17 11.86 -8.69
C MET A 78 22.27 12.69 -7.41
N LEU A 79 22.16 12.05 -6.24
CA LEU A 79 22.29 12.73 -4.95
C LEU A 79 23.70 13.31 -4.74
N ARG A 80 24.75 12.58 -5.14
CA ARG A 80 26.14 13.07 -5.06
C ARG A 80 26.37 14.26 -5.99
N ASP A 81 25.85 14.20 -7.20
CA ASP A 81 25.98 15.27 -8.20
C ASP A 81 25.21 16.54 -7.80
N ALA A 82 24.14 16.38 -7.01
CA ALA A 82 23.35 17.49 -6.50
C ALA A 82 24.05 18.30 -5.39
N LEU A 83 25.05 17.71 -4.71
CA LEU A 83 25.73 18.35 -3.57
C LEU A 83 26.44 19.67 -3.97
N PRO A 84 26.53 20.65 -3.05
CA PRO A 84 26.00 20.65 -1.68
C PRO A 84 24.50 20.97 -1.61
N ILE A 85 23.74 20.24 -0.79
CA ILE A 85 22.31 20.50 -0.55
C ILE A 85 22.07 20.90 0.90
N ASP A 86 20.98 21.63 1.14
CA ASP A 86 20.57 22.06 2.48
C ASP A 86 19.70 21.00 3.17
N GLY A 87 18.87 20.28 2.42
CA GLY A 87 17.98 19.23 2.94
C GLY A 87 17.69 18.13 1.93
N LEU A 88 17.24 16.98 2.43
CA LEU A 88 16.80 15.84 1.62
C LEU A 88 15.40 15.41 2.06
N TYR A 89 14.50 15.25 1.10
CA TYR A 89 13.16 14.70 1.31
C TYR A 89 13.00 13.37 0.56
N LEU A 90 12.57 12.34 1.29
CA LEU A 90 12.39 10.98 0.80
C LEU A 90 10.89 10.61 0.81
N ALA A 91 10.31 10.44 -0.37
CA ALA A 91 8.98 9.87 -0.52
C ALA A 91 9.09 8.34 -0.51
N MET A 92 8.70 7.71 0.60
CA MET A 92 8.83 6.28 0.84
C MET A 92 7.45 5.63 1.01
N HIS A 93 7.37 4.31 0.87
CA HIS A 93 6.20 3.55 1.31
C HIS A 93 6.39 3.05 2.75
N GLY A 94 7.46 2.29 2.99
CA GLY A 94 7.78 1.69 4.28
C GLY A 94 7.55 0.18 4.36
N ALA A 95 7.02 -0.46 3.32
CA ALA A 95 6.78 -1.90 3.27
C ALA A 95 7.42 -2.58 2.05
N ILE A 96 8.49 -2.00 1.48
CA ILE A 96 9.23 -2.66 0.39
C ILE A 96 9.95 -3.89 0.91
N LYS A 97 9.88 -4.97 0.14
CA LYS A 97 10.74 -6.15 0.30
C LYS A 97 11.64 -6.24 -0.91
N VAL A 98 12.92 -6.54 -0.68
CA VAL A 98 13.87 -6.90 -1.73
C VAL A 98 14.27 -8.36 -1.55
N ASP A 99 14.32 -9.10 -2.65
CA ASP A 99 14.75 -10.50 -2.62
C ASP A 99 16.17 -10.64 -2.04
N GLY A 100 16.34 -11.58 -1.11
CA GLY A 100 17.60 -11.82 -0.41
C GLY A 100 18.08 -10.69 0.52
N MET A 101 17.20 -9.77 0.93
CA MET A 101 17.57 -8.60 1.75
C MET A 101 16.50 -8.28 2.80
N ASP A 102 16.93 -7.74 3.93
CA ASP A 102 16.03 -7.20 4.97
C ASP A 102 16.12 -5.69 5.06
N ASP A 103 15.03 -5.06 5.48
CA ASP A 103 14.96 -3.64 5.76
C ASP A 103 15.54 -2.77 4.62
N ALA A 104 14.95 -2.96 3.44
CA ALA A 104 15.38 -2.28 2.22
C ALA A 104 15.22 -0.75 2.30
N GLU A 105 14.25 -0.24 3.07
CA GLU A 105 14.19 1.20 3.38
C GLU A 105 15.31 1.64 4.32
N GLY A 106 15.62 0.87 5.37
CA GLY A 106 16.76 1.16 6.24
C GLY A 106 18.05 1.31 5.42
N ASP A 107 18.34 0.35 4.54
CA ASP A 107 19.52 0.40 3.66
C ASP A 107 19.49 1.58 2.66
N TRP A 108 18.33 1.93 2.10
CA TRP A 108 18.20 3.08 1.20
C TRP A 108 18.48 4.39 1.94
N ILE A 109 17.83 4.58 3.09
CA ILE A 109 17.90 5.81 3.88
C ILE A 109 19.29 5.96 4.51
N SER A 110 19.89 4.89 5.04
CA SER A 110 21.26 4.90 5.57
C SER A 110 22.29 5.26 4.50
N ALA A 111 22.13 4.75 3.27
CA ALA A 111 23.02 5.10 2.18
C ALA A 111 22.84 6.56 1.73
N ALA A 112 21.60 7.06 1.65
CA ALA A 112 21.31 8.45 1.33
C ALA A 112 21.89 9.39 2.40
N ARG A 113 21.71 9.04 3.68
CA ARG A 113 22.29 9.74 4.83
C ARG A 113 23.81 9.81 4.75
N ALA A 114 24.48 8.71 4.38
CA ALA A 114 25.93 8.67 4.24
C ALA A 114 26.44 9.66 3.17
N VAL A 115 25.67 9.88 2.10
CA VAL A 115 26.00 10.85 1.04
C VAL A 115 25.83 12.30 1.50
N VAL A 116 24.69 12.64 2.13
CA VAL A 116 24.41 14.03 2.53
C VAL A 116 25.12 14.46 3.82
N GLY A 117 25.62 13.49 4.58
CA GLY A 117 26.34 13.71 5.82
C GLY A 117 25.43 13.96 7.04
N PRO A 118 26.05 14.15 8.22
CA PRO A 118 25.33 14.18 9.50
C PRO A 118 24.56 15.48 9.76
N ASN A 119 24.85 16.55 9.02
CA ASN A 119 24.34 17.90 9.31
C ASN A 119 23.13 18.32 8.45
N CYS A 120 22.93 17.65 7.30
CA CYS A 120 21.84 17.92 6.36
C CYS A 120 20.55 17.28 6.89
N PRO A 121 19.47 18.02 7.20
CA PRO A 121 18.22 17.41 7.64
C PRO A 121 17.61 16.48 6.59
N VAL A 122 17.19 15.29 7.01
CA VAL A 122 16.50 14.31 6.17
C VAL A 122 15.07 14.12 6.68
N ALA A 123 14.11 14.37 5.80
CA ALA A 123 12.70 14.15 6.05
C ALA A 123 12.18 12.99 5.22
N ALA A 124 11.22 12.23 5.75
CA ALA A 124 10.50 11.23 4.97
C ALA A 124 8.98 11.31 5.19
N SER A 125 8.23 10.99 4.14
CA SER A 125 6.81 10.67 4.24
C SER A 125 6.58 9.18 3.98
N TYR A 126 5.70 8.56 4.75
CA TYR A 126 5.43 7.13 4.72
C TYR A 126 3.94 6.82 4.53
N ASP A 127 3.66 5.61 4.05
CA ASP A 127 2.35 4.97 4.18
C ASP A 127 2.19 4.42 5.61
N LEU A 128 0.99 4.49 6.20
CA LEU A 128 0.73 3.97 7.55
C LEU A 128 0.91 2.45 7.68
N HIS A 129 0.89 1.72 6.57
CA HIS A 129 1.21 0.29 6.52
C HIS A 129 2.72 0.02 6.61
N GLY A 130 3.57 1.05 6.55
CA GLY A 130 5.01 0.88 6.62
C GLY A 130 5.50 0.19 7.90
N ASN A 131 6.44 -0.75 7.74
CA ASN A 131 7.16 -1.40 8.82
C ASN A 131 8.39 -0.58 9.21
N VAL A 132 8.35 0.11 10.35
CA VAL A 132 9.43 1.04 10.75
C VAL A 132 10.42 0.34 11.69
N SER A 133 11.72 0.47 11.40
CA SER A 133 12.81 -0.06 12.21
C SER A 133 13.58 1.05 12.93
N GLN A 134 14.34 0.69 13.96
CA GLN A 134 15.26 1.64 14.62
C GLN A 134 16.33 2.16 13.64
N GLU A 135 16.81 1.33 12.70
CA GLU A 135 17.78 1.74 11.68
C GLU A 135 17.22 2.89 10.84
N ILE A 136 15.96 2.80 10.39
CA ILE A 136 15.28 3.91 9.68
C ILE A 136 15.23 5.17 10.55
N ILE A 137 14.79 5.03 11.81
CA ILE A 137 14.62 6.16 12.74
C ILE A 137 15.95 6.87 13.02
N ASP A 138 17.06 6.13 13.08
CA ASP A 138 18.38 6.68 13.36
C ASP A 138 18.93 7.53 12.21
N GLN A 139 18.36 7.46 11.00
CA GLN A 139 18.82 8.23 9.84
C GLN A 139 17.92 9.42 9.48
N LEU A 140 16.76 9.56 10.12
CA LEU A 140 15.79 10.62 9.83
C LEU A 140 15.77 11.68 10.94
N ASP A 141 15.49 12.92 10.54
CA ASP A 141 15.23 14.04 11.46
C ASP A 141 13.73 14.35 11.54
N ILE A 142 13.00 14.09 10.45
CA ILE A 142 11.59 14.40 10.29
C ILE A 142 10.88 13.20 9.67
N PHE A 143 9.74 12.82 10.25
CA PHE A 143 8.88 11.75 9.77
C PHE A 143 7.42 12.20 9.81
N ALA A 144 6.67 11.91 8.75
CA ALA A 144 5.22 11.97 8.74
C ALA A 144 4.66 10.75 7.99
N ALA A 145 3.49 10.26 8.36
CA ALA A 145 2.82 9.15 7.69
C ALA A 145 1.35 9.44 7.44
N TYR A 146 0.74 8.69 6.51
CA TYR A 146 -0.70 8.76 6.27
C TYR A 146 -1.48 8.55 7.57
N ARG A 147 -2.61 9.24 7.70
CA ARG A 147 -3.53 9.12 8.84
C ARG A 147 -4.90 8.60 8.42
N THR A 148 -5.06 8.23 7.16
CA THR A 148 -6.29 7.64 6.62
C THR A 148 -5.99 6.33 5.87
N ALA A 149 -6.84 5.34 6.08
CA ALA A 149 -7.02 4.12 5.28
C ALA A 149 -8.54 3.97 5.07
N PRO A 150 -9.08 4.07 3.83
CA PRO A 150 -8.39 4.32 2.56
C PRO A 150 -7.56 5.60 2.53
N HIS A 151 -6.44 5.60 1.79
CA HIS A 151 -5.49 6.72 1.75
C HIS A 151 -6.03 7.90 0.93
N ILE A 152 -6.71 8.82 1.61
CA ILE A 152 -7.21 10.07 1.03
C ILE A 152 -6.40 11.30 1.47
N ASP A 153 -5.45 11.12 2.41
CA ASP A 153 -4.62 12.19 3.00
C ASP A 153 -3.15 12.18 2.53
N THR A 154 -2.89 11.58 1.36
CA THR A 154 -1.54 11.49 0.78
C THR A 154 -0.90 12.87 0.57
N PRO A 155 -1.54 13.84 -0.13
CA PRO A 155 -0.97 15.18 -0.31
C PRO A 155 -0.73 15.92 1.00
N GLU A 156 -1.63 15.78 1.97
CA GLU A 156 -1.56 16.39 3.29
C GLU A 156 -0.33 15.87 4.04
N THR A 157 -0.11 14.56 4.05
CA THR A 157 1.04 13.94 4.70
C THR A 157 2.36 14.40 4.09
N MET A 158 2.45 14.42 2.77
CA MET A 158 3.65 14.90 2.07
C MET A 158 3.89 16.39 2.36
N THR A 159 2.83 17.19 2.44
CA THR A 159 2.89 18.60 2.86
C THR A 159 3.39 18.74 4.30
N ARG A 160 2.96 17.89 5.24
CA ARG A 160 3.44 17.92 6.64
C ARG A 160 4.95 17.67 6.71
N ALA A 161 5.44 16.60 6.09
CA ALA A 161 6.87 16.30 6.04
C ALA A 161 7.69 17.43 5.35
N TRP A 162 7.21 17.91 4.21
CA TRP A 162 7.88 18.96 3.43
C TRP A 162 7.93 20.31 4.17
N SER A 163 6.81 20.74 4.76
CA SER A 163 6.73 22.01 5.48
C SER A 163 7.55 22.00 6.77
N MET A 164 7.60 20.89 7.50
CA MET A 164 8.52 20.73 8.62
C MET A 164 9.98 20.87 8.18
N LEU A 165 10.37 20.22 7.07
CA LEU A 165 11.74 20.31 6.54
C LEU A 165 12.10 21.75 6.16
N VAL A 166 11.24 22.41 5.37
CA VAL A 166 11.46 23.80 4.95
C VAL A 166 11.53 24.74 6.16
N SER A 167 10.68 24.54 7.18
CA SER A 167 10.68 25.37 8.38
C SER A 167 11.98 25.19 9.17
N ALA A 168 12.38 23.95 9.44
CA ALA A 168 13.63 23.61 10.14
C ALA A 168 14.88 24.17 9.44
N LEU A 169 14.87 24.24 8.10
CA LEU A 169 15.95 24.87 7.32
C LEU A 169 15.95 26.39 7.42
N ARG A 170 14.78 27.03 7.54
CA ARG A 170 14.65 28.49 7.62
C ARG A 170 14.99 29.03 9.00
N ASP A 171 14.50 28.38 10.05
CA ASP A 171 14.65 28.84 11.43
C ASP A 171 15.85 28.20 12.15
N GLY A 172 16.49 27.19 11.54
CA GLY A 172 17.63 26.47 12.10
C GLY A 172 17.26 25.43 13.15
N THR A 173 15.96 25.17 13.37
CA THR A 173 15.49 24.13 14.29
C THR A 173 16.01 22.76 13.85
N ARG A 174 16.27 21.90 14.83
CA ARG A 174 16.64 20.51 14.63
C ARG A 174 15.63 19.61 15.35
N PRO A 175 14.49 19.28 14.69
CA PRO A 175 13.59 18.28 15.19
C PRO A 175 14.29 16.93 15.32
N GLY A 176 13.72 16.05 16.14
CA GLY A 176 14.08 14.65 16.16
C GLY A 176 12.87 13.76 16.37
N ILE A 177 13.12 12.46 16.34
CA ILE A 177 12.07 11.45 16.28
C ILE A 177 12.10 10.58 17.55
N ALA A 178 10.92 10.34 18.11
CA ALA A 178 10.65 9.27 19.06
C ALA A 178 9.83 8.16 18.38
N TRP A 179 10.22 6.91 18.61
CA TRP A 179 9.61 5.71 18.04
C TRP A 179 9.26 4.71 19.14
N ALA A 180 8.02 4.26 19.19
CA ALA A 180 7.55 3.26 20.15
C ALA A 180 6.93 2.08 19.39
N PRO A 181 7.66 0.96 19.18
CA PRO A 181 7.09 -0.23 18.56
C PRO A 181 6.00 -0.84 19.45
N VAL A 182 4.92 -1.28 18.82
CA VAL A 182 3.78 -1.94 19.46
C VAL A 182 3.66 -3.35 18.90
N PRO A 183 3.72 -4.42 19.71
CA PRO A 183 3.70 -5.81 19.25
C PRO A 183 2.29 -6.25 18.82
N VAL A 184 1.73 -5.54 17.85
CA VAL A 184 0.45 -5.76 17.19
C VAL A 184 0.72 -5.68 15.70
N LEU A 185 0.20 -6.63 14.95
CA LEU A 185 0.32 -6.68 13.50
C LEU A 185 -0.98 -7.25 12.94
N LEU A 186 -1.79 -6.35 12.37
CA LEU A 186 -3.10 -6.63 11.81
C LEU A 186 -3.10 -6.36 10.30
N PRO A 187 -4.02 -6.95 9.52
CA PRO A 187 -4.20 -6.57 8.11
C PRO A 187 -4.67 -5.12 8.02
N GLY A 188 -4.22 -4.40 6.98
CA GLY A 188 -4.66 -3.03 6.71
C GLY A 188 -6.18 -2.89 6.66
N GLU A 189 -6.83 -3.91 6.10
CA GLU A 189 -8.28 -4.02 5.96
C GLU A 189 -9.03 -4.13 7.28
N CYS A 190 -8.42 -4.72 8.29
CA CYS A 190 -8.99 -4.80 9.65
C CYS A 190 -8.72 -3.50 10.44
N THR A 191 -7.82 -2.64 9.94
CA THR A 191 -7.41 -1.39 10.57
C THR A 191 -7.84 -0.14 9.80
N SER A 192 -8.86 -0.26 8.93
CA SER A 192 -9.48 0.86 8.23
C SER A 192 -9.82 2.00 9.18
N THR A 193 -9.41 3.22 8.86
CA THR A 193 -9.66 4.42 9.68
C THR A 193 -11.10 4.92 9.60
N GLU A 194 -11.92 4.31 8.74
CA GLU A 194 -13.36 4.58 8.68
C GLU A 194 -14.12 3.86 9.80
N ASP A 195 -13.55 2.78 10.32
CA ASP A 195 -14.15 1.88 11.30
C ASP A 195 -13.56 2.08 12.72
N GLU A 196 -14.34 1.77 13.74
CA GLU A 196 -13.84 1.73 15.12
C GLU A 196 -13.05 0.44 15.39
N PRO A 197 -11.96 0.48 16.18
CA PRO A 197 -11.48 1.62 16.98
C PRO A 197 -10.46 2.53 16.25
N ALA A 198 -10.08 2.20 15.00
CA ALA A 198 -9.07 2.95 14.26
C ALA A 198 -9.46 4.43 14.13
N LYS A 199 -10.71 4.70 13.77
CA LYS A 199 -11.25 6.06 13.66
C LYS A 199 -10.97 6.91 14.91
N SER A 200 -11.33 6.41 16.08
CA SER A 200 -11.10 7.13 17.35
C SER A 200 -9.61 7.33 17.66
N LEU A 201 -8.74 6.37 17.30
CA LEU A 201 -7.30 6.48 17.52
C LEU A 201 -6.67 7.53 16.61
N TYR A 202 -7.02 7.55 15.32
CA TYR A 202 -6.42 8.46 14.35
C TYR A 202 -6.93 9.90 14.49
N VAL A 203 -8.19 10.12 14.90
CA VAL A 203 -8.74 11.46 15.17
C VAL A 203 -8.00 12.19 16.31
N GLN A 204 -7.32 11.46 17.20
CA GLN A 204 -6.54 12.05 18.29
C GLN A 204 -5.18 12.60 17.83
N LEU A 205 -4.60 12.09 16.74
CA LEU A 205 -3.25 12.47 16.32
C LEU A 205 -3.10 13.99 16.06
N PRO A 206 -4.03 14.68 15.35
CA PRO A 206 -3.96 16.13 15.19
C PRO A 206 -4.06 16.92 16.51
N GLU A 207 -4.70 16.38 17.54
CA GLU A 207 -4.74 17.02 18.87
C GLU A 207 -3.42 16.86 19.63
N ILE A 208 -2.68 15.77 19.35
CA ILE A 208 -1.33 15.55 19.87
C ILE A 208 -0.34 16.53 19.22
N ASP A 209 -0.48 16.82 17.92
CA ASP A 209 0.35 17.80 17.19
C ASP A 209 0.29 19.20 17.82
N LYS A 210 -0.84 19.58 18.41
CA LYS A 210 -1.03 20.91 19.03
C LYS A 210 -0.29 21.06 20.37
N ARG A 211 0.27 19.98 20.92
CA ARG A 211 0.93 20.02 22.22
C ARG A 211 2.30 20.70 22.10
N PRO A 212 2.70 21.56 23.05
CA PRO A 212 4.00 22.22 23.00
C PRO A 212 5.15 21.23 22.83
N GLY A 213 6.00 21.48 21.82
CA GLY A 213 7.18 20.67 21.51
C GLY A 213 6.95 19.45 20.63
N VAL A 214 5.71 19.14 20.24
CA VAL A 214 5.38 18.11 19.24
C VAL A 214 5.13 18.79 17.89
N LEU A 215 5.61 18.19 16.79
CA LEU A 215 5.41 18.71 15.44
C LEU A 215 4.45 17.82 14.62
N ASP A 216 4.61 16.50 14.70
CA ASP A 216 3.77 15.55 13.95
C ASP A 216 3.75 14.18 14.65
N ALA A 217 2.55 13.68 14.96
CA ALA A 217 2.30 12.40 15.60
C ALA A 217 1.70 11.38 14.62
N ASN A 218 2.23 10.16 14.61
CA ASN A 218 1.82 9.12 13.67
C ASN A 218 1.59 7.79 14.38
N LEU A 219 0.60 7.04 13.91
CA LEU A 219 0.40 5.63 14.21
C LEU A 219 0.61 4.84 12.92
N MET A 220 1.55 3.92 12.93
CA MET A 220 1.80 2.96 11.87
C MET A 220 1.17 1.64 12.28
N VAL A 221 0.42 0.99 11.39
CA VAL A 221 -0.19 -0.33 11.66
C VAL A 221 0.73 -1.49 11.28
N GLY A 222 1.77 -1.20 10.49
CA GLY A 222 2.65 -2.20 9.91
C GLY A 222 1.98 -2.99 8.79
N TYR A 223 2.75 -3.83 8.11
CA TYR A 223 2.28 -4.62 6.98
C TYR A 223 2.50 -6.10 7.23
N VAL A 224 1.40 -6.82 7.47
CA VAL A 224 1.39 -8.20 7.97
C VAL A 224 1.91 -9.22 6.95
N TRP A 225 1.83 -8.91 5.65
CA TRP A 225 2.28 -9.81 4.59
C TRP A 225 3.76 -9.67 4.21
N ALA A 226 4.49 -8.73 4.84
CA ALA A 226 5.94 -8.75 4.84
C ALA A 226 6.42 -9.54 6.06
N ASP A 227 6.79 -10.81 5.87
CA ASP A 227 7.45 -11.64 6.89
C ASP A 227 8.89 -11.14 7.10
N GLU A 228 9.02 -10.02 7.82
CA GLU A 228 10.28 -9.41 8.20
C GLU A 228 10.41 -9.23 9.72
N PRO A 229 11.64 -9.26 10.27
CA PRO A 229 11.85 -8.99 11.69
C PRO A 229 11.33 -7.63 12.18
N ARG A 230 11.27 -6.63 11.29
CA ARG A 230 10.76 -5.29 11.60
C ARG A 230 9.23 -5.16 11.49
N ALA A 231 8.52 -6.20 11.07
CA ALA A 231 7.07 -6.13 10.84
C ALA A 231 6.30 -6.00 12.15
N THR A 232 5.83 -4.79 12.44
CA THR A 232 5.12 -4.43 13.67
C THR A 232 4.45 -3.07 13.50
N ALA A 233 3.36 -2.81 14.23
CA ALA A 233 2.85 -1.47 14.41
C ALA A 233 3.80 -0.62 15.26
N CYS A 234 3.71 0.71 15.15
CA CYS A 234 4.47 1.61 16.02
C CYS A 234 3.87 3.02 16.07
N ALA A 235 4.12 3.75 17.16
CA ALA A 235 3.97 5.20 17.18
C ALA A 235 5.28 5.88 16.73
N VAL A 236 5.19 6.90 15.89
CA VAL A 236 6.33 7.74 15.48
C VAL A 236 5.98 9.20 15.67
N VAL A 237 6.79 9.93 16.44
CA VAL A 237 6.55 11.34 16.76
C VAL A 237 7.76 12.18 16.38
N THR A 238 7.56 13.14 15.49
CA THR A 238 8.53 14.21 15.19
C THR A 238 8.29 15.38 16.14
N ALA A 239 9.35 15.88 16.77
CA ALA A 239 9.25 16.84 17.87
C ALA A 239 10.53 17.65 18.08
N THR A 240 10.43 18.76 18.80
CA THR A 240 11.57 19.56 19.28
C THR A 240 11.88 19.33 20.76
N ASP A 241 10.91 18.80 21.52
CA ASP A 241 11.08 18.43 22.93
C ASP A 241 11.06 16.90 23.11
N ARG A 242 12.16 16.32 23.62
CA ARG A 242 12.31 14.87 23.82
C ARG A 242 11.32 14.29 24.81
N ALA A 243 11.00 15.03 25.88
CA ALA A 243 10.09 14.56 26.90
C ALA A 243 8.64 14.59 26.39
N ALA A 244 8.26 15.60 25.61
CA ALA A 244 6.97 15.68 24.93
C ALA A 244 6.83 14.55 23.89
N ALA A 245 7.85 14.32 23.08
CA ALA A 245 7.87 13.24 22.08
C ALA A 245 7.72 11.86 22.71
N LYS A 246 8.48 11.57 23.77
CA LYS A 246 8.39 10.31 24.52
C LYS A 246 6.97 10.08 25.04
N ARG A 247 6.40 11.07 25.73
CA ARG A 247 5.04 10.97 26.28
C ARG A 247 4.01 10.72 25.18
N ALA A 248 4.08 11.47 24.08
CA ALA A 248 3.18 11.31 22.95
C ALA A 248 3.31 9.93 22.29
N ALA A 249 4.53 9.47 22.01
CA ALA A 249 4.76 8.17 21.39
C ALA A 249 4.26 7.02 22.27
N GLU A 250 4.53 7.07 23.58
CA GLU A 250 4.07 6.05 24.52
C GLU A 250 2.55 6.07 24.72
N GLU A 251 1.91 7.24 24.70
CA GLU A 251 0.46 7.39 24.76
C GLU A 251 -0.23 6.78 23.53
N ILE A 252 0.24 7.10 22.33
CA ILE A 252 -0.30 6.53 21.07
C ILE A 252 -0.12 5.02 21.06
N ALA A 253 1.07 4.55 21.43
CA ALA A 253 1.39 3.12 21.51
C ALA A 253 0.51 2.39 22.55
N ALA A 254 0.26 2.99 23.71
CA ALA A 254 -0.63 2.46 24.72
C ALA A 254 -2.07 2.37 24.20
N GLY A 255 -2.57 3.40 23.52
CA GLY A 255 -3.91 3.45 22.96
C GLY A 255 -4.15 2.36 21.91
N TYR A 256 -3.20 2.18 20.98
CA TYR A 256 -3.31 1.09 19.99
C TYR A 256 -3.28 -0.28 20.66
N TRP A 257 -2.38 -0.48 21.63
CA TRP A 257 -2.32 -1.73 22.39
C TRP A 257 -3.61 -2.01 23.16
N SER A 258 -4.23 -1.03 23.82
CA SER A 258 -5.46 -1.25 24.58
C SER A 258 -6.64 -1.65 23.69
N GLU A 259 -6.72 -1.07 22.50
CA GLU A 259 -7.80 -1.31 21.54
C GLU A 259 -7.58 -2.52 20.63
N ARG A 260 -6.39 -3.15 20.63
CA ARG A 260 -6.01 -4.22 19.70
C ARG A 260 -7.05 -5.34 19.53
N ARG A 261 -7.81 -5.67 20.58
CA ARG A 261 -8.81 -6.75 20.58
C ARG A 261 -10.16 -6.34 19.98
N ASN A 262 -10.38 -5.05 19.73
CA ASN A 262 -11.63 -4.47 19.26
C ASN A 262 -11.67 -4.26 17.75
N PHE A 263 -10.53 -4.31 17.05
CA PHE A 263 -10.46 -4.22 15.59
C PHE A 263 -11.24 -5.35 14.89
N ARG A 264 -12.04 -5.00 13.89
CA ARG A 264 -12.85 -5.90 13.06
C ARG A 264 -12.90 -5.34 11.64
N PHE A 265 -13.21 -6.21 10.68
CA PHE A 265 -13.54 -5.76 9.32
C PHE A 265 -14.86 -4.97 9.32
N GLY A 266 -14.89 -3.83 8.62
CA GLY A 266 -16.09 -3.02 8.45
C GLY A 266 -17.26 -3.74 7.74
N PRO A 267 -17.05 -4.35 6.55
CA PRO A 267 -18.12 -5.03 5.83
C PRO A 267 -18.41 -6.44 6.38
N VAL A 268 -19.55 -7.00 5.94
CA VAL A 268 -19.85 -8.42 6.19
C VAL A 268 -18.79 -9.27 5.51
N THR A 269 -18.11 -10.07 6.32
CA THR A 269 -16.89 -10.77 5.91
C THR A 269 -16.99 -12.25 6.27
N GLY A 270 -16.52 -13.12 5.37
CA GLY A 270 -16.43 -14.55 5.66
C GLY A 270 -15.92 -15.37 4.46
N PRO A 271 -15.92 -16.71 4.57
CA PRO A 271 -15.52 -17.59 3.48
C PRO A 271 -16.29 -17.31 2.18
N LEU A 272 -15.65 -17.47 1.01
CA LEU A 272 -16.25 -17.17 -0.30
C LEU A 272 -17.65 -17.78 -0.48
N ASN A 273 -17.83 -19.05 -0.10
CA ASN A 273 -19.13 -19.72 -0.24
C ASN A 273 -20.23 -19.08 0.61
N GLU A 274 -19.91 -18.63 1.83
CA GLU A 274 -20.88 -17.96 2.70
C GLU A 274 -21.24 -16.58 2.16
N MET A 275 -20.27 -15.84 1.61
CA MET A 275 -20.53 -14.55 0.98
C MET A 275 -21.40 -14.69 -0.27
N LEU A 276 -21.16 -15.74 -1.08
CA LEU A 276 -22.01 -16.05 -2.23
C LEU A 276 -23.42 -16.47 -1.81
N ASP A 277 -23.58 -17.22 -0.71
CA ASP A 277 -24.88 -17.57 -0.16
C ASP A 277 -25.69 -16.36 0.33
N ILE A 278 -25.01 -15.33 0.86
CA ILE A 278 -25.62 -14.04 1.20
C ILE A 278 -26.00 -13.31 -0.09
N ALA A 279 -25.11 -13.25 -1.07
CA ALA A 279 -25.35 -12.58 -2.34
C ALA A 279 -26.52 -13.20 -3.13
N GLU A 280 -26.73 -14.52 -3.06
CA GLU A 280 -27.88 -15.18 -3.70
C GLU A 280 -29.22 -14.74 -3.10
N ARG A 281 -29.25 -14.49 -1.79
CA ARG A 281 -30.45 -14.11 -1.04
C ARG A 281 -30.69 -12.60 -1.02
N ALA A 282 -29.72 -11.79 -1.42
CA ALA A 282 -29.85 -10.35 -1.47
C ALA A 282 -30.93 -9.92 -2.47
N THR A 283 -31.75 -8.95 -2.05
CA THR A 283 -32.83 -8.36 -2.86
C THR A 283 -32.47 -6.97 -3.41
N THR A 284 -31.28 -6.47 -3.06
CA THR A 284 -30.73 -5.17 -3.47
C THR A 284 -29.55 -5.35 -4.42
N THR A 285 -29.25 -4.31 -5.19
CA THR A 285 -28.17 -4.27 -6.18
C THR A 285 -27.57 -2.86 -6.29
N PRO A 286 -26.33 -2.70 -6.75
CA PRO A 286 -25.36 -3.77 -7.03
C PRO A 286 -24.82 -4.38 -5.73
N ILE A 287 -24.69 -5.71 -5.70
CA ILE A 287 -23.91 -6.40 -4.66
C ILE A 287 -22.45 -6.19 -5.04
N ILE A 288 -21.61 -5.71 -4.11
CA ILE A 288 -20.16 -5.66 -4.36
C ILE A 288 -19.47 -6.65 -3.44
N LEU A 289 -18.75 -7.59 -4.05
CA LEU A 289 -17.95 -8.61 -3.39
C LEU A 289 -16.46 -8.32 -3.58
N ALA A 290 -15.79 -7.99 -2.49
CA ALA A 290 -14.35 -7.84 -2.43
C ALA A 290 -13.67 -9.23 -2.34
N ASP A 291 -12.90 -9.59 -3.36
CA ASP A 291 -12.00 -10.76 -3.40
C ASP A 291 -10.67 -10.38 -2.72
N SER A 292 -10.61 -10.61 -1.40
CA SER A 292 -9.57 -10.01 -0.54
C SER A 292 -8.20 -10.68 -0.65
N GLY A 293 -8.14 -11.99 -0.82
CA GLY A 293 -6.88 -12.75 -0.86
C GLY A 293 -6.03 -12.51 -2.09
N ASP A 294 -6.60 -11.89 -3.13
CA ASP A 294 -5.93 -11.57 -4.39
C ASP A 294 -5.95 -10.07 -4.72
N ASN A 295 -6.07 -9.21 -3.70
CA ASN A 295 -6.07 -7.76 -3.84
C ASN A 295 -4.73 -7.22 -4.38
N PRO A 296 -4.65 -6.66 -5.61
CA PRO A 296 -3.41 -6.10 -6.15
C PRO A 296 -2.85 -4.93 -5.33
N THR A 297 -3.70 -4.15 -4.65
CA THR A 297 -3.23 -3.01 -3.84
C THR A 297 -2.73 -3.42 -2.46
N GLY A 298 -2.92 -4.67 -2.05
CA GLY A 298 -2.30 -5.24 -0.87
C GLY A 298 -1.09 -6.11 -1.20
N GLY A 299 -0.73 -6.29 -2.48
CA GLY A 299 0.36 -7.18 -2.91
C GLY A 299 -0.08 -8.52 -3.52
N GLY A 300 -1.39 -8.72 -3.71
CA GLY A 300 -1.96 -9.90 -4.39
C GLY A 300 -1.44 -10.06 -5.82
N VAL A 301 -1.36 -11.31 -6.30
CA VAL A 301 -0.87 -11.61 -7.66
C VAL A 301 -1.85 -11.07 -8.72
N GLY A 302 -3.14 -11.04 -8.40
CA GLY A 302 -4.19 -10.51 -9.25
C GLY A 302 -4.62 -11.44 -10.39
N ASP A 303 -4.11 -12.67 -10.44
CA ASP A 303 -4.35 -13.65 -11.51
C ASP A 303 -5.18 -14.86 -11.05
N ARG A 304 -5.84 -14.79 -9.90
CA ARG A 304 -6.62 -15.91 -9.36
C ARG A 304 -8.05 -15.92 -9.89
N ALA A 305 -8.52 -17.09 -10.33
CA ALA A 305 -9.87 -17.31 -10.84
C ALA A 305 -10.82 -18.02 -9.84
N ASP A 306 -10.51 -17.98 -8.54
CA ASP A 306 -11.33 -18.61 -7.48
C ASP A 306 -12.81 -18.22 -7.56
N VAL A 307 -13.09 -16.91 -7.58
CA VAL A 307 -14.47 -16.39 -7.62
C VAL A 307 -15.15 -16.71 -8.95
N LEU A 308 -14.43 -16.62 -10.08
CA LEU A 308 -14.98 -17.01 -11.39
C LEU A 308 -15.44 -18.47 -11.39
N LYS A 309 -14.61 -19.38 -10.89
CA LYS A 309 -14.96 -20.81 -10.81
C LYS A 309 -16.17 -21.03 -9.90
N ALA A 310 -16.23 -20.35 -8.76
CA ALA A 310 -17.34 -20.48 -7.81
C ALA A 310 -18.66 -19.99 -8.42
N LEU A 311 -18.65 -18.85 -9.11
CA LEU A 311 -19.83 -18.31 -9.79
C LEU A 311 -20.32 -19.21 -10.93
N LEU A 312 -19.39 -19.78 -11.72
CA LEU A 312 -19.74 -20.72 -12.78
C LEU A 312 -20.34 -22.02 -12.22
N ALA A 313 -19.77 -22.56 -11.14
CA ALA A 313 -20.29 -23.77 -10.49
C ALA A 313 -21.71 -23.58 -9.93
N ARG A 314 -22.05 -22.35 -9.53
CA ARG A 314 -23.41 -21.97 -9.07
C ARG A 314 -24.36 -21.60 -10.21
N GLY A 315 -23.89 -21.54 -11.46
CA GLY A 315 -24.69 -21.08 -12.60
C GLY A 315 -25.13 -19.63 -12.46
N TRP A 316 -24.28 -18.77 -11.86
CA TRP A 316 -24.60 -17.37 -11.61
C TRP A 316 -24.89 -16.62 -12.92
N ARG A 317 -25.82 -15.65 -12.85
CA ARG A 317 -26.19 -14.78 -13.97
C ARG A 317 -26.07 -13.31 -13.57
N GLY A 318 -25.57 -12.47 -14.47
CA GLY A 318 -25.47 -11.03 -14.27
C GLY A 318 -24.37 -10.61 -13.30
N ALA A 319 -23.25 -11.33 -13.31
CA ALA A 319 -22.04 -10.92 -12.59
C ALA A 319 -21.05 -10.23 -13.52
N LEU A 320 -20.31 -9.29 -12.96
CA LEU A 320 -19.12 -8.68 -13.54
C LEU A 320 -17.94 -8.96 -12.61
N ILE A 321 -16.88 -9.58 -13.12
CA ILE A 321 -15.61 -9.72 -12.41
C ILE A 321 -14.63 -8.72 -13.00
N ALA A 322 -14.24 -7.73 -12.20
CA ALA A 322 -13.35 -6.66 -12.61
C ALA A 322 -11.91 -6.99 -12.21
N GLY A 323 -11.18 -7.55 -13.19
CA GLY A 323 -9.75 -7.76 -13.12
C GLY A 323 -9.38 -9.21 -12.81
N ILE A 324 -8.87 -9.91 -13.82
CA ILE A 324 -7.97 -11.06 -13.68
C ILE A 324 -6.78 -10.77 -14.59
N THR A 325 -5.56 -10.81 -14.04
CA THR A 325 -4.35 -10.50 -14.79
C THR A 325 -3.93 -11.70 -15.63
N ASP A 326 -3.97 -11.55 -16.95
CA ASP A 326 -3.63 -12.63 -17.88
C ASP A 326 -3.23 -12.05 -19.26
N LEU A 327 -1.95 -11.73 -19.43
CA LEU A 327 -1.42 -11.21 -20.69
C LEU A 327 -1.69 -12.18 -21.86
N PRO A 328 -1.40 -13.50 -21.77
CA PRO A 328 -1.70 -14.44 -22.85
C PRO A 328 -3.18 -14.45 -23.26
N ALA A 329 -4.11 -14.40 -22.30
CA ALA A 329 -5.54 -14.36 -22.62
C ALA A 329 -5.95 -13.04 -23.28
N VAL A 330 -5.41 -11.89 -22.84
CA VAL A 330 -5.64 -10.61 -23.51
C VAL A 330 -5.12 -10.63 -24.94
N GLU A 331 -3.90 -11.12 -25.18
CA GLU A 331 -3.33 -11.22 -26.52
C GLU A 331 -4.16 -12.12 -27.44
N ALA A 332 -4.66 -13.25 -26.92
CA ALA A 332 -5.57 -14.13 -27.65
C ALA A 332 -6.89 -13.43 -28.04
N CYS A 333 -7.48 -12.65 -27.13
CA CYS A 333 -8.68 -11.86 -27.41
C CYS A 333 -8.42 -10.80 -28.49
N PHE A 334 -7.29 -10.11 -28.43
CA PHE A 334 -6.88 -9.12 -29.43
C PHE A 334 -6.63 -9.74 -30.80
N ALA A 335 -6.05 -10.94 -30.85
CA ALA A 335 -5.81 -11.66 -32.10
C ALA A 335 -7.11 -12.16 -32.75
N ALA A 336 -8.09 -12.58 -31.95
CA ALA A 336 -9.39 -13.05 -32.43
C ALA A 336 -10.29 -11.88 -32.89
N GLY A 337 -10.41 -10.84 -32.06
CA GLY A 337 -11.30 -9.70 -32.31
C GLY A 337 -12.65 -9.80 -31.62
N VAL A 338 -13.34 -8.66 -31.53
CA VAL A 338 -14.67 -8.55 -30.89
C VAL A 338 -15.71 -9.41 -31.64
N GLY A 339 -16.55 -10.12 -30.88
CA GLY A 339 -17.60 -11.02 -31.37
C GLY A 339 -17.15 -12.46 -31.57
N GLU A 340 -15.84 -12.73 -31.56
CA GLU A 340 -15.33 -14.09 -31.68
C GLU A 340 -15.45 -14.86 -30.36
N THR A 341 -15.67 -16.17 -30.47
CA THR A 341 -15.67 -17.10 -29.33
C THR A 341 -14.47 -18.03 -29.40
N LEU A 342 -13.67 -18.06 -28.34
CA LEU A 342 -12.47 -18.87 -28.26
C LEU A 342 -12.33 -19.55 -26.91
N MET A 343 -11.61 -20.67 -26.89
CA MET A 343 -11.23 -21.34 -25.65
C MET A 343 -10.12 -20.51 -24.98
N LEU A 344 -10.40 -19.99 -23.80
CA LEU A 344 -9.45 -19.24 -22.98
C LEU A 344 -9.11 -20.02 -21.72
N LYS A 345 -7.86 -19.85 -21.27
CA LYS A 345 -7.43 -20.14 -19.90
C LYS A 345 -7.29 -18.80 -19.22
N ILE A 346 -8.14 -18.55 -18.22
CA ILE A 346 -8.20 -17.28 -17.50
C ILE A 346 -7.60 -17.50 -16.10
N GLY A 347 -6.52 -16.78 -15.80
CA GLY A 347 -5.81 -16.81 -14.53
C GLY A 347 -4.63 -17.79 -14.51
N GLY A 348 -3.78 -17.67 -13.49
CA GLY A 348 -2.58 -18.50 -13.30
C GLY A 348 -1.49 -18.30 -14.34
N SER A 349 -1.45 -17.09 -14.94
CA SER A 349 -0.43 -16.70 -15.91
C SER A 349 0.83 -16.13 -15.26
N LEU A 350 0.71 -15.59 -14.04
CA LEU A 350 1.79 -15.01 -13.27
C LEU A 350 2.26 -15.99 -12.18
N ASP A 351 1.34 -16.54 -11.40
CA ASP A 351 1.60 -17.60 -10.43
C ASP A 351 1.01 -18.93 -10.93
N PRO A 352 1.83 -19.91 -11.34
CA PRO A 352 1.35 -21.22 -11.76
C PRO A 352 0.53 -21.99 -10.71
N ALA A 353 0.65 -21.63 -9.42
CA ALA A 353 -0.14 -22.20 -8.34
C ALA A 353 -1.53 -21.57 -8.21
N SER A 354 -1.76 -20.40 -8.82
CA SER A 354 -3.06 -19.73 -8.83
C SER A 354 -4.13 -20.59 -9.53
N PRO A 355 -5.35 -20.66 -8.98
CA PRO A 355 -6.49 -21.28 -9.64
C PRO A 355 -6.79 -20.59 -10.96
N ARG A 356 -6.93 -21.39 -12.01
CA ARG A 356 -7.31 -20.97 -13.36
C ARG A 356 -8.60 -21.62 -13.81
N ALA A 357 -9.24 -21.01 -14.80
CA ALA A 357 -10.48 -21.51 -15.38
C ALA A 357 -10.34 -21.61 -16.91
N GLU A 358 -10.66 -22.78 -17.47
CA GLU A 358 -10.61 -23.04 -18.92
C GLU A 358 -12.03 -23.15 -19.47
N MET A 359 -12.36 -22.30 -20.46
CA MET A 359 -13.74 -22.11 -20.92
C MET A 359 -13.83 -21.43 -22.28
N LEU A 360 -14.95 -21.66 -22.97
CA LEU A 360 -15.32 -20.84 -24.12
C LEU A 360 -15.75 -19.45 -23.62
N ALA A 361 -15.17 -18.42 -24.21
CA ALA A 361 -15.45 -17.04 -23.91
C ALA A 361 -15.68 -16.24 -25.20
N GLU A 362 -16.71 -15.41 -25.22
CA GLU A 362 -16.98 -14.45 -26.30
C GLU A 362 -16.24 -13.14 -26.01
N VAL A 363 -15.49 -12.61 -26.97
CA VAL A 363 -14.83 -11.30 -26.83
C VAL A 363 -15.86 -10.18 -26.98
N VAL A 364 -16.12 -9.43 -25.92
CA VAL A 364 -17.13 -8.35 -25.89
C VAL A 364 -16.52 -7.00 -26.19
N THR A 365 -15.42 -6.65 -25.52
CA THR A 365 -14.75 -5.36 -25.65
C THR A 365 -13.24 -5.55 -25.66
N LEU A 366 -12.54 -4.77 -26.49
CA LEU A 366 -11.09 -4.63 -26.46
C LEU A 366 -10.73 -3.18 -26.17
N TYR A 367 -9.89 -2.95 -25.17
CA TYR A 367 -9.39 -1.63 -24.80
C TYR A 367 -7.89 -1.55 -25.06
N ASP A 368 -7.50 -0.70 -26.02
CA ASP A 368 -6.11 -0.49 -26.41
C ASP A 368 -5.66 0.95 -26.10
N PRO A 369 -4.93 1.17 -24.99
CA PRO A 369 -4.35 2.47 -24.68
C PRO A 369 -3.03 2.74 -25.42
N GLY A 370 -2.59 1.84 -26.32
CA GLY A 370 -1.35 1.93 -27.09
C GLY A 370 -0.31 0.89 -26.66
N PRO A 371 0.22 0.93 -25.42
CA PRO A 371 1.14 -0.09 -24.93
C PRO A 371 0.43 -1.42 -24.72
N ALA A 372 0.96 -2.50 -25.31
CA ALA A 372 0.35 -3.84 -25.23
C ALA A 372 0.15 -4.33 -23.79
N LYS A 373 1.09 -4.01 -22.88
CA LYS A 373 0.99 -4.36 -21.46
C LYS A 373 -0.15 -3.67 -20.71
N GLU A 374 -0.69 -2.58 -21.24
CA GLU A 374 -1.79 -1.83 -20.61
C GLU A 374 -3.16 -2.20 -21.23
N ARG A 375 -3.17 -3.13 -22.20
CA ARG A 375 -4.39 -3.63 -22.85
C ARG A 375 -5.28 -4.38 -21.88
N GLN A 376 -6.58 -4.31 -22.14
CA GLN A 376 -7.60 -5.05 -21.42
C GLN A 376 -8.61 -5.63 -22.40
N ALA A 377 -9.20 -6.77 -22.05
CA ALA A 377 -10.29 -7.40 -22.77
C ALA A 377 -11.46 -7.66 -21.82
N VAL A 378 -12.68 -7.39 -22.26
CA VAL A 378 -13.89 -7.88 -21.60
C VAL A 378 -14.35 -9.11 -22.36
N VAL A 379 -14.50 -10.22 -21.67
CA VAL A 379 -15.02 -11.46 -22.25
C VAL A 379 -16.28 -11.91 -21.52
N ARG A 380 -17.19 -12.56 -22.23
CA ARG A 380 -18.39 -13.16 -21.66
C ARG A 380 -18.24 -14.66 -21.58
N VAL A 381 -18.43 -15.19 -20.38
CA VAL A 381 -18.43 -16.63 -20.10
C VAL A 381 -19.79 -16.98 -19.50
N GLY A 382 -20.62 -17.66 -20.30
CA GLY A 382 -22.00 -17.93 -19.92
C GLY A 382 -22.78 -16.62 -19.73
N ALA A 383 -23.13 -16.29 -18.48
CA ALA A 383 -23.84 -15.06 -18.12
C ALA A 383 -23.01 -14.15 -17.19
N ILE A 384 -21.69 -14.29 -17.23
CA ILE A 384 -20.71 -13.53 -16.44
C ILE A 384 -19.81 -12.77 -17.41
N ASP A 385 -19.67 -11.48 -17.19
CA ASP A 385 -18.67 -10.66 -17.88
C ASP A 385 -17.39 -10.60 -17.03
N VAL A 386 -16.23 -10.80 -17.65
CA VAL A 386 -14.92 -10.85 -16.98
C VAL A 386 -14.00 -9.86 -17.65
N VAL A 387 -13.45 -8.93 -16.88
CA VAL A 387 -12.38 -8.05 -17.33
C VAL A 387 -11.04 -8.76 -17.12
N ILE A 388 -10.33 -9.00 -18.21
CA ILE A 388 -8.97 -9.54 -18.23
C ILE A 388 -8.01 -8.38 -18.51
N ALA A 389 -6.97 -8.22 -17.69
CA ALA A 389 -5.96 -7.19 -17.84
C ALA A 389 -4.60 -7.79 -18.22
N ALA A 390 -3.89 -7.16 -19.16
CA ALA A 390 -2.55 -7.60 -19.55
C ALA A 390 -1.53 -7.37 -18.44
N ARG A 391 -1.71 -6.31 -17.66
CA ARG A 391 -0.91 -5.97 -16.49
C ARG A 391 -1.78 -5.88 -15.26
N ARG A 392 -1.20 -6.29 -14.14
CA ARG A 392 -1.80 -6.24 -12.82
C ARG A 392 -2.17 -4.80 -12.44
N ARG A 393 -3.44 -4.60 -12.08
CA ARG A 393 -3.98 -3.29 -11.68
C ARG A 393 -5.25 -3.44 -10.82
N PRO A 394 -5.56 -2.43 -9.99
CA PRO A 394 -6.86 -2.33 -9.33
C PRO A 394 -7.96 -1.77 -10.25
N TYR A 395 -9.21 -2.03 -9.85
CA TYR A 395 -10.45 -1.46 -10.39
C TYR A 395 -11.19 -0.75 -9.26
N HIS A 396 -10.83 0.51 -9.02
CA HIS A 396 -11.31 1.29 -7.86
C HIS A 396 -12.21 2.44 -8.26
N ASN A 397 -12.07 2.95 -9.49
CA ASN A 397 -12.77 4.13 -9.93
C ASN A 397 -13.87 3.73 -10.91
N ILE A 398 -15.00 4.43 -10.91
CA ILE A 398 -16.11 4.19 -11.85
C ILE A 398 -15.61 4.31 -13.30
N GLU A 399 -14.64 5.17 -13.56
CA GLU A 399 -14.03 5.33 -14.87
C GLU A 399 -13.23 4.10 -15.34
N ASP A 400 -12.78 3.23 -14.43
CA ASP A 400 -12.15 1.95 -14.81
C ASP A 400 -13.12 1.02 -15.53
N PHE A 401 -14.41 1.14 -15.21
CA PHE A 401 -15.50 0.37 -15.82
C PHE A 401 -16.02 1.06 -17.08
N ARG A 402 -16.27 2.38 -17.02
CA ARG A 402 -16.85 3.15 -18.13
C ARG A 402 -16.00 3.08 -19.40
N ARG A 403 -14.67 3.14 -19.27
CA ARG A 403 -13.75 3.00 -20.42
C ARG A 403 -13.84 1.64 -21.14
N LEU A 404 -14.38 0.62 -20.47
CA LEU A 404 -14.61 -0.72 -21.00
C LEU A 404 -16.05 -0.91 -21.49
N GLY A 405 -16.88 0.15 -21.46
CA GLY A 405 -18.30 0.08 -21.77
C GLY A 405 -19.12 -0.62 -20.69
N LEU A 406 -18.62 -0.68 -19.46
CA LEU A 406 -19.27 -1.34 -18.32
C LEU A 406 -19.86 -0.31 -17.36
N ASP A 407 -21.00 -0.67 -16.76
CA ASP A 407 -21.65 0.12 -15.70
C ASP A 407 -21.69 -0.69 -14.40
N PRO A 408 -20.88 -0.34 -13.38
CA PRO A 408 -20.84 -1.08 -12.12
C PRO A 408 -22.12 -0.92 -11.28
N GLU A 409 -22.97 0.08 -11.56
CA GLU A 409 -24.25 0.28 -10.85
C GLU A 409 -25.37 -0.60 -11.42
N ALA A 410 -25.27 -1.01 -12.69
CA ALA A 410 -26.31 -1.78 -13.39
C ALA A 410 -26.20 -3.30 -13.21
N VAL A 411 -25.07 -3.81 -12.68
CA VAL A 411 -24.85 -5.25 -12.52
C VAL A 411 -25.49 -5.79 -11.25
N ARG A 412 -25.89 -7.07 -11.26
CA ARG A 412 -26.42 -7.70 -10.03
C ARG A 412 -25.31 -7.92 -9.01
N LEU A 413 -24.16 -8.42 -9.47
CA LEU A 413 -22.97 -8.66 -8.65
C LEU A 413 -21.75 -8.09 -9.36
N LEU A 414 -21.03 -7.22 -8.68
CA LEU A 414 -19.69 -6.79 -9.05
C LEU A 414 -18.69 -7.47 -8.11
N VAL A 415 -17.73 -8.19 -8.68
CA VAL A 415 -16.57 -8.71 -7.96
C VAL A 415 -15.37 -7.84 -8.28
N VAL A 416 -14.70 -7.34 -7.26
CA VAL A 416 -13.44 -6.59 -7.39
C VAL A 416 -12.37 -7.25 -6.53
N LYS A 417 -11.13 -7.32 -7.02
CA LYS A 417 -9.99 -7.76 -6.21
C LYS A 417 -9.51 -6.61 -5.33
N SER A 418 -10.04 -6.55 -4.11
CA SER A 418 -9.80 -5.48 -3.14
C SER A 418 -9.94 -6.00 -1.71
N GLY A 419 -9.34 -5.30 -0.75
CA GLY A 419 -9.48 -5.58 0.67
C GLY A 419 -10.57 -4.77 1.39
N TYR A 420 -10.79 -3.52 0.97
CA TYR A 420 -11.97 -2.71 1.30
C TYR A 420 -12.39 -1.94 0.06
N LEU A 421 -13.62 -1.46 0.02
CA LEU A 421 -14.10 -0.72 -1.15
C LEU A 421 -13.49 0.69 -1.19
N SER A 422 -13.17 1.15 -2.38
CA SER A 422 -12.71 2.51 -2.64
C SER A 422 -13.81 3.54 -2.33
N PRO A 423 -13.47 4.83 -2.16
CA PRO A 423 -14.45 5.89 -1.96
C PRO A 423 -15.52 6.00 -3.07
N GLU A 424 -15.22 5.54 -4.29
CA GLU A 424 -16.18 5.54 -5.40
C GLU A 424 -17.07 4.28 -5.43
N LEU A 425 -16.57 3.11 -5.01
CA LEU A 425 -17.34 1.86 -5.01
C LEU A 425 -18.14 1.64 -3.73
N ALA A 426 -17.64 2.10 -2.58
CA ALA A 426 -18.32 1.91 -1.30
C ALA A 426 -19.76 2.49 -1.27
N PRO A 427 -20.04 3.69 -1.81
CA PRO A 427 -21.39 4.27 -1.76
C PRO A 427 -22.43 3.56 -2.62
N ILE A 428 -22.01 2.82 -3.66
CA ILE A 428 -22.94 2.10 -4.54
C ILE A 428 -23.19 0.65 -4.09
N ALA A 429 -22.35 0.11 -3.20
CA ALA A 429 -22.45 -1.26 -2.73
C ALA A 429 -23.71 -1.50 -1.86
N ASN A 430 -24.56 -2.44 -2.25
CA ASN A 430 -25.78 -2.77 -1.53
C ASN A 430 -26.19 -4.25 -1.69
N PRO A 431 -25.64 -5.19 -0.90
CA PRO A 431 -24.70 -4.98 0.20
C PRO A 431 -23.22 -4.94 -0.23
N ASN A 432 -22.37 -4.48 0.70
CA ASN A 432 -20.92 -4.60 0.67
C ASN A 432 -20.47 -5.89 1.38
N LEU A 433 -19.85 -6.81 0.64
CA LEU A 433 -19.39 -8.11 1.13
C LEU A 433 -17.89 -8.26 0.89
N MET A 434 -17.19 -8.95 1.79
CA MET A 434 -15.79 -9.34 1.62
C MET A 434 -15.63 -10.85 1.74
N ALA A 435 -15.17 -11.48 0.66
CA ALA A 435 -14.77 -12.88 0.68
C ALA A 435 -13.33 -13.01 1.17
N LEU A 436 -13.14 -13.80 2.23
CA LEU A 436 -11.83 -14.25 2.71
C LEU A 436 -11.33 -15.38 1.79
N THR A 437 -10.93 -15.00 0.59
CA THR A 437 -10.35 -15.90 -0.40
C THR A 437 -8.89 -16.22 -0.08
N GLU A 438 -8.42 -17.36 -0.59
CA GLU A 438 -7.00 -17.71 -0.53
C GLU A 438 -6.16 -16.81 -1.43
N GLY A 439 -4.89 -16.64 -1.08
CA GLY A 439 -3.90 -15.95 -1.89
C GLY A 439 -2.76 -15.40 -1.05
N VAL A 440 -1.87 -14.63 -1.69
CA VAL A 440 -0.62 -14.17 -1.08
C VAL A 440 -0.82 -12.99 -0.11
N VAL A 441 -2.05 -12.47 -0.04
CA VAL A 441 -2.51 -11.45 0.90
C VAL A 441 -3.74 -11.94 1.68
N ASN A 442 -3.70 -13.22 2.10
CA ASN A 442 -4.79 -13.85 2.84
C ASN A 442 -5.06 -13.12 4.18
N GLN A 443 -6.32 -12.78 4.40
CA GLN A 443 -6.84 -12.07 5.57
C GLN A 443 -6.96 -12.94 6.83
N ASP A 444 -6.95 -14.27 6.71
CA ASP A 444 -6.77 -15.18 7.86
C ASP A 444 -5.31 -15.17 8.33
N ILE A 445 -4.91 -14.02 8.90
CA ILE A 445 -3.51 -13.81 9.26
C ILE A 445 -3.03 -14.75 10.35
N GLN A 446 -3.91 -15.21 11.25
CA GLN A 446 -3.53 -16.13 12.33
C GLN A 446 -3.11 -17.50 11.79
N GLY A 447 -3.61 -17.89 10.61
CA GLY A 447 -3.18 -19.08 9.87
C GLY A 447 -1.90 -18.88 9.04
N LEU A 448 -1.41 -17.65 8.86
CA LEU A 448 -0.21 -17.39 8.06
C LEU A 448 1.03 -18.01 8.70
N THR A 449 1.73 -18.83 7.92
CA THR A 449 3.05 -19.34 8.31
C THR A 449 4.04 -18.19 8.28
N SER A 450 4.75 -17.97 9.38
CA SER A 450 5.83 -16.98 9.47
C SER A 450 7.05 -17.59 10.13
N LEU A 451 8.23 -17.32 9.58
CA LEU A 451 9.51 -17.76 10.13
C LEU A 451 10.29 -16.61 10.78
N ARG A 452 9.86 -15.36 10.59
CA ARG A 452 10.69 -14.18 10.84
C ARG A 452 10.08 -13.18 11.80
N ARG A 453 8.78 -13.29 12.07
CA ARG A 453 8.05 -12.43 13.00
C ARG A 453 8.63 -12.51 14.40
N GLN A 454 8.85 -11.34 14.99
CA GLN A 454 9.24 -11.23 16.39
C GLN A 454 8.05 -11.61 17.27
N ARG A 455 8.29 -12.43 18.29
CA ARG A 455 7.27 -12.87 19.25
C ARG A 455 7.65 -12.42 20.67
N PRO A 456 6.67 -12.08 21.53
CA PRO A 456 5.23 -12.18 21.30
C PRO A 456 4.67 -11.06 20.41
N ALA A 457 3.65 -11.38 19.59
CA ALA A 457 2.94 -10.39 18.77
C ALA A 457 1.45 -10.74 18.62
N TYR A 458 0.56 -9.79 18.92
CA TYR A 458 -0.88 -9.94 18.71
C TYR A 458 -1.22 -9.78 17.21
N PRO A 459 -2.12 -10.60 16.62
CA PRO A 459 -3.00 -11.60 17.25
C PRO A 459 -2.42 -13.02 17.37
N PHE A 460 -1.19 -13.25 16.95
CA PHE A 460 -0.56 -14.59 16.90
C PHE A 460 -0.20 -15.15 18.28
N ASP A 461 0.08 -14.26 19.21
CA ASP A 461 0.24 -14.51 20.64
C ASP A 461 -0.79 -13.65 21.36
N GLN A 462 -1.59 -14.24 22.25
CA GLN A 462 -2.72 -13.51 22.88
C GLN A 462 -2.48 -13.17 24.35
N ASP A 463 -1.65 -13.96 25.04
CA ASP A 463 -1.50 -13.90 26.49
C ASP A 463 -0.14 -13.32 26.90
N PHE A 464 0.03 -12.02 26.68
CA PHE A 464 1.20 -11.28 27.13
C PHE A 464 0.86 -9.82 27.48
N SER A 465 1.65 -9.23 28.37
CA SER A 465 1.59 -7.81 28.70
C SER A 465 2.59 -7.02 27.86
N PHE A 466 2.28 -5.75 27.64
CA PHE A 466 3.14 -4.81 26.94
C PHE A 466 3.05 -3.46 27.66
N GLU A 467 4.21 -2.84 27.85
CA GLU A 467 4.35 -1.48 28.31
C GLU A 467 5.13 -0.72 27.23
N PRO A 468 4.59 0.38 26.68
CA PRO A 468 5.27 1.15 25.65
C PRO A 468 6.59 1.73 26.16
N VAL A 469 7.64 1.60 25.34
CA VAL A 469 8.94 2.24 25.59
C VAL A 469 9.36 2.95 24.33
N ALA A 470 9.30 4.29 24.34
CA ALA A 470 9.80 5.05 23.22
C ALA A 470 11.33 5.05 23.19
N ARG A 471 11.89 4.88 22.00
CA ARG A 471 13.31 5.01 21.67
C ARG A 471 13.48 6.24 20.79
N PHE A 472 14.59 6.95 20.95
CA PHE A 472 14.87 8.13 20.15
C PHE A 472 15.77 7.75 18.98
N SER A 473 15.71 8.53 17.91
CA SER A 473 16.77 8.55 16.90
C SER A 473 18.13 8.75 17.56
N ALA A 474 19.12 7.94 17.19
CA ALA A 474 20.51 8.07 17.64
C ALA A 474 21.11 9.45 17.31
N ARG A 475 20.54 10.15 16.32
CA ARG A 475 20.94 11.49 15.92
C ARG A 475 20.28 12.62 16.71
N TRP A 476 19.22 12.32 17.45
CA TRP A 476 18.59 13.32 18.31
C TRP A 476 19.37 13.48 19.63
N SER A 477 20.45 14.26 19.55
CA SER A 477 21.33 14.53 20.69
C SER A 477 20.56 15.12 21.87
N SER A 478 20.88 14.65 23.07
CA SER A 478 20.37 15.18 24.33
C SER A 478 20.96 16.58 24.62
N GLY A 479 20.50 17.60 23.90
CA GLY A 479 20.80 19.01 24.15
C GLY A 479 22.07 19.52 23.46
N ALA A 480 21.89 20.63 22.74
CA ALA A 480 22.70 21.81 22.95
C ALA A 480 21.86 22.79 23.79
#